data_AF-A0AA42KL21-F1
#
_entry.id   AF-A0AA42KL21-F1
#
_cell.length_a   1.000
_cell.length_b   1.000
_cell.length_c   1.000
_cell.angle_alpha   90.00
_cell.angle_beta   90.00
_cell.angle_gamma   90.00
#
_symmetry.space_group_name_H-M   'P 1'
#
loop_
_entity.id
_entity.type
_entity.pdbx_description
1 polymer ?
#
loop_
_entity_poly.entity_id
_entity_poly.type
_entity_poly.pdbx_seq_one_letter_code
_entity_poly.pdbx_strand_id
1 'polypeptide(L)'
;MMNTRFSPACAAVLLAVALALPAGSAFAKSACDGVTTTLTKQQKTDYRSLIAQSLGKKVKPASVSIESFMQYGNWSVVYADVPVADPGYFFFDLSGKSPKLKDVWGGMAERDEMPDLVKWAEKLGANKEIAACFADTATAP
;
A
#
# COMPACT_ATOMS: atom_id res chain seq x y z
N MET A 1 34.66 66.60 46.37
CA MET A 1 33.26 66.81 46.80
C MET A 1 32.39 65.81 46.05
N MET A 2 31.66 65.00 46.81
CA MET A 2 30.74 63.96 46.37
C MET A 2 29.55 64.53 45.58
N ASN A 3 29.02 63.76 44.62
CA ASN A 3 27.61 63.35 44.57
C ASN A 3 27.42 62.31 43.43
N THR A 4 27.22 61.00 43.69
CA THR A 4 25.93 60.28 43.91
C THR A 4 24.90 60.56 42.79
N ARG A 5 24.25 59.60 42.09
CA ARG A 5 23.51 58.40 42.53
C ARG A 5 23.27 57.41 41.38
N PHE A 6 23.14 56.13 41.75
CA PHE A 6 22.60 55.02 40.97
C PHE A 6 21.13 55.21 40.57
N SER A 7 20.71 54.64 39.43
CA SER A 7 19.47 53.86 39.35
C SER A 7 19.45 52.95 38.11
N PRO A 8 19.33 51.62 38.29
CA PRO A 8 18.95 50.66 37.27
C PRO A 8 17.46 50.34 37.39
N ALA A 9 16.66 50.77 36.41
CA ALA A 9 15.29 50.31 36.17
C ALA A 9 14.95 50.80 34.75
N CYS A 10 14.57 49.98 33.78
CA CYS A 10 13.39 49.14 33.86
C CYS A 10 13.64 47.73 33.32
N ALA A 11 13.03 46.81 34.05
CA ALA A 11 12.93 45.40 33.80
C ALA A 11 12.53 45.07 32.35
N ALA A 12 13.26 44.10 31.82
CA ALA A 12 12.85 43.27 30.71
C ALA A 12 11.55 42.53 31.05
N VAL A 13 10.55 42.61 30.17
CA VAL A 13 9.62 41.50 29.91
C VAL A 13 9.16 41.61 28.45
N LEU A 14 9.91 41.00 27.53
CA LEU A 14 9.36 40.68 26.21
C LEU A 14 8.46 39.45 26.39
N LEU A 15 7.14 39.66 26.37
CA LEU A 15 6.15 38.59 26.33
C LEU A 15 6.33 37.81 25.02
N ALA A 16 7.06 36.69 25.07
CA ALA A 16 7.02 35.69 24.01
C ALA A 16 5.70 34.93 24.14
N VAL A 17 4.67 35.38 23.41
CA VAL A 17 3.43 34.61 23.23
C VAL A 17 3.79 33.41 22.35
N ALA A 18 4.09 32.28 22.98
CA ALA A 18 4.22 31.01 22.30
C ALA A 18 2.84 30.63 21.74
N LEU A 19 2.66 30.82 20.44
CA LEU A 19 1.56 30.24 19.68
C LEU A 19 1.68 28.72 19.78
N ALA A 20 1.01 28.13 20.76
CA ALA A 20 0.73 26.70 20.82
C ALA A 20 -0.25 26.37 19.68
N LEU A 21 0.29 26.22 18.47
CA LEU A 21 -0.43 25.59 17.37
C LEU A 21 -0.77 24.16 17.82
N PRO A 22 -2.04 23.75 17.88
CA PRO A 22 -2.35 22.34 18.05
C PRO A 22 -1.76 21.63 16.83
N ALA A 23 -0.71 20.84 17.05
CA ALA A 23 -0.26 19.85 16.08
C ALA A 23 -1.41 18.85 15.95
N GLY A 24 -2.35 19.13 15.04
CA GLY A 24 -3.34 18.15 14.65
C GLY A 24 -2.57 16.95 14.12
N SER A 25 -2.71 15.81 14.80
CA SER A 25 -2.21 14.53 14.30
C SER A 25 -2.92 14.25 12.99
N ALA A 26 -2.31 14.65 11.88
CA ALA A 26 -2.71 14.19 10.57
C ALA A 26 -2.40 12.69 10.56
N PHE A 27 -3.43 11.86 10.75
CA PHE A 27 -3.31 10.43 10.55
C PHE A 27 -2.85 10.22 9.12
N ALA A 28 -1.64 9.69 8.94
CA ALA A 28 -1.16 9.29 7.63
C ALA A 28 -2.15 8.26 7.08
N LYS A 29 -2.71 8.57 5.91
CA LYS A 29 -3.62 7.68 5.19
C LYS A 29 -2.89 6.35 4.95
N SER A 30 -3.53 5.21 5.23
CA SER A 30 -2.91 3.92 4.88
C SER A 30 -2.73 3.84 3.37
N ALA A 31 -1.67 3.17 2.92
CA ALA A 31 -1.42 2.95 1.50
C ALA A 31 -2.56 2.18 0.81
N CYS A 32 -3.34 1.40 1.58
CA CYS A 32 -4.49 0.63 1.12
C CYS A 32 -5.84 1.33 1.33
N ASP A 33 -5.86 2.60 1.73
CA ASP A 33 -7.12 3.28 1.95
C ASP A 33 -7.97 3.36 0.67
N GLY A 34 -9.21 2.92 0.77
CA GLY A 34 -10.15 2.88 -0.35
C GLY A 34 -10.01 1.63 -1.23
N VAL A 35 -8.93 0.86 -1.06
CA VAL A 35 -8.74 -0.44 -1.71
C VAL A 35 -9.59 -1.49 -0.99
N THR A 36 -10.37 -2.24 -1.75
CA THR A 36 -11.12 -3.37 -1.19
C THR A 36 -10.15 -4.51 -0.94
N THR A 37 -9.99 -4.91 0.33
CA THR A 37 -9.10 -6.01 0.72
C THR A 37 -9.82 -7.29 1.13
N THR A 38 -11.15 -7.26 1.16
CA THR A 38 -11.99 -8.41 1.50
C THR A 38 -12.39 -9.18 0.25
N LEU A 39 -12.37 -10.50 0.34
CA LEU A 39 -12.68 -11.41 -0.75
C LEU A 39 -14.00 -12.13 -0.48
N THR A 40 -14.97 -12.01 -1.38
CA THR A 40 -16.22 -12.79 -1.27
C THR A 40 -15.98 -14.26 -1.61
N LYS A 41 -16.90 -15.15 -1.19
CA LYS A 41 -16.84 -16.59 -1.52
C LYS A 41 -16.83 -16.85 -3.03
N GLN A 42 -17.59 -16.06 -3.79
CA GLN A 42 -17.65 -16.18 -5.25
C GLN A 42 -16.33 -15.73 -5.87
N GLN A 43 -15.84 -14.53 -5.54
CA GLN A 43 -14.53 -14.05 -6.02
C GLN A 43 -13.40 -15.03 -5.69
N LYS A 44 -13.41 -15.63 -4.49
CA LYS A 44 -12.43 -16.66 -4.13
C LYS A 44 -12.43 -17.85 -5.09
N THR A 45 -13.61 -18.28 -5.52
CA THR A 45 -13.76 -19.38 -6.49
C THR A 45 -13.32 -18.96 -7.89
N ASP A 46 -13.69 -17.74 -8.29
CA ASP A 46 -13.37 -17.18 -9.61
C ASP A 46 -11.85 -16.98 -9.76
N TYR A 47 -11.19 -16.33 -8.80
CA TYR A 47 -9.74 -16.08 -8.86
C TYR A 47 -8.91 -17.36 -8.77
N ARG A 48 -9.32 -18.35 -7.98
CA ARG A 48 -8.68 -19.68 -8.01
C ARG A 48 -8.71 -20.29 -9.41
N SER A 49 -9.83 -20.14 -10.10
CA SER A 49 -10.00 -20.64 -11.46
C SER A 49 -9.17 -19.84 -12.47
N LEU A 50 -9.11 -18.51 -12.34
CA LEU A 50 -8.31 -17.63 -13.19
C LEU A 50 -6.80 -17.89 -13.03
N ILE A 51 -6.32 -18.02 -11.79
CA ILE A 51 -4.91 -18.31 -11.48
C ILE A 51 -4.54 -19.69 -12.03
N ALA A 52 -5.34 -20.73 -11.74
CA ALA A 52 -5.07 -22.07 -12.25
C ALA A 52 -5.04 -22.13 -13.78
N GLN A 53 -5.95 -21.42 -14.46
CA GLN A 53 -5.93 -21.32 -15.93
C GLN A 53 -4.68 -20.61 -16.45
N SER A 54 -4.22 -19.57 -15.76
CA SER A 54 -3.03 -18.80 -16.14
C SER A 54 -1.74 -19.60 -15.99
N LEU A 55 -1.68 -20.53 -15.03
CA LEU A 55 -0.55 -21.43 -14.80
C LEU A 55 -0.59 -22.71 -15.68
N GLY A 56 -1.67 -22.89 -16.46
CA GLY A 56 -1.82 -23.96 -17.42
C GLY A 56 -2.53 -25.22 -16.88
N LYS A 57 -2.79 -26.17 -17.80
CA LYS A 57 -3.74 -27.29 -17.63
C LYS A 57 -3.43 -28.30 -16.51
N LYS A 58 -2.29 -28.17 -15.82
CA LYS A 58 -1.89 -29.08 -14.74
C LYS A 58 -2.26 -28.57 -13.35
N VAL A 59 -2.61 -27.28 -13.21
CA VAL A 59 -3.01 -26.71 -11.92
C VAL A 59 -4.52 -26.81 -11.76
N LYS A 60 -4.97 -27.34 -10.61
CA LYS A 60 -6.39 -27.41 -10.28
C LYS A 60 -6.79 -26.14 -9.50
N PRO A 61 -7.96 -25.55 -9.70
CA PRO A 61 -8.40 -24.39 -8.90
C PRO A 61 -8.39 -24.67 -7.39
N ALA A 62 -8.70 -25.92 -6.99
CA ALA A 62 -8.70 -26.33 -5.59
C ALA A 62 -7.31 -26.36 -4.92
N SER A 63 -6.22 -26.41 -5.71
CA SER A 63 -4.84 -26.36 -5.19
C SER A 63 -4.29 -24.93 -5.09
N VAL A 64 -5.08 -23.91 -5.41
CA VAL A 64 -4.69 -22.50 -5.26
C VAL A 64 -5.23 -21.98 -3.93
N SER A 65 -4.33 -21.53 -3.05
CA SER A 65 -4.70 -20.88 -1.79
C SER A 65 -4.57 -19.37 -1.95
N ILE A 66 -5.69 -18.64 -1.80
CA ILE A 66 -5.67 -17.17 -1.83
C ILE A 66 -5.49 -16.68 -0.40
N GLU A 67 -4.45 -15.89 -0.20
CA GLU A 67 -4.05 -15.36 1.10
C GLU A 67 -4.49 -13.91 1.27
N SER A 68 -4.32 -13.08 0.23
CA SER A 68 -4.77 -11.69 0.25
C SER A 68 -5.37 -11.27 -1.08
N PHE A 69 -6.15 -10.20 -1.02
CA PHE A 69 -6.87 -9.64 -2.14
C PHE A 69 -6.81 -8.11 -2.07
N MET A 70 -6.72 -7.47 -3.23
CA MET A 70 -6.79 -6.02 -3.39
C MET A 70 -7.62 -5.73 -4.63
N GLN A 71 -8.56 -4.81 -4.55
CA GLN A 71 -9.29 -4.33 -5.72
C GLN A 71 -9.59 -2.84 -5.62
N TYR A 72 -9.30 -2.13 -6.71
CA TYR A 72 -9.61 -0.71 -6.86
C TYR A 72 -9.74 -0.36 -8.35
N GLY A 73 -10.84 0.30 -8.71
CA GLY A 73 -11.16 0.61 -10.11
C GLY A 73 -11.14 -0.65 -10.99
N ASN A 74 -10.39 -0.58 -12.10
CA ASN A 74 -10.27 -1.67 -13.07
C ASN A 74 -9.12 -2.64 -12.77
N TRP A 75 -8.67 -2.74 -11.52
CA TRP A 75 -7.55 -3.59 -11.15
C TRP A 75 -7.86 -4.44 -9.94
N SER A 76 -7.35 -5.67 -9.96
CA SER A 76 -7.27 -6.52 -8.78
C SER A 76 -5.91 -7.19 -8.68
N VAL A 77 -5.43 -7.37 -7.45
CA VAL A 77 -4.22 -8.12 -7.13
C VAL A 77 -4.59 -9.24 -6.16
N VAL A 78 -4.09 -10.44 -6.41
CA VAL A 78 -4.35 -11.62 -5.58
C VAL A 78 -3.02 -12.20 -5.15
N TYR A 79 -2.73 -12.23 -3.85
CA TYR A 79 -1.60 -13.00 -3.34
C TYR A 79 -2.04 -14.44 -3.12
N ALA A 80 -1.36 -15.38 -3.77
CA ALA A 80 -1.74 -16.78 -3.71
C ALA A 80 -0.54 -17.73 -3.71
N ASP A 81 -0.68 -18.78 -2.91
CA ASP A 81 0.15 -19.98 -2.96
C ASP A 81 -0.39 -20.94 -4.04
N VAL A 82 0.54 -21.51 -4.81
CA VAL A 82 0.28 -22.34 -5.99
C VAL A 82 1.24 -23.53 -6.00
N PRO A 83 0.82 -24.71 -6.53
CA PRO A 83 1.59 -25.95 -6.36
C PRO A 83 2.83 -26.08 -7.26
N VAL A 84 3.17 -25.05 -8.05
CA VAL A 84 4.18 -25.12 -9.12
C VAL A 84 5.24 -24.02 -9.04
N ALA A 85 5.09 -23.07 -8.13
CA ALA A 85 5.96 -21.92 -7.96
C ALA A 85 5.80 -21.35 -6.55
N ASP A 86 6.71 -20.47 -6.15
CA ASP A 86 6.57 -19.73 -4.90
C ASP A 86 5.31 -18.82 -4.92
N PRO A 87 4.74 -18.47 -3.76
CA PRO A 87 3.62 -17.56 -3.67
C PRO A 87 3.88 -16.23 -4.38
N GLY A 88 2.84 -15.71 -5.03
CA GLY A 88 2.98 -14.50 -5.84
C GLY A 88 1.73 -13.64 -5.86
N TYR A 89 1.94 -12.36 -6.16
CA TYR A 89 0.91 -11.37 -6.40
C TYR A 89 0.52 -11.38 -7.88
N PHE A 90 -0.64 -11.93 -8.18
CA PHE A 90 -1.20 -12.00 -9.53
C PHE A 90 -1.96 -10.72 -9.84
N PHE A 91 -1.48 -9.96 -10.83
CA PHE A 91 -2.10 -8.69 -11.24
C PHE A 91 -3.08 -8.90 -12.38
N PHE A 92 -4.35 -8.56 -12.16
CA PHE A 92 -5.39 -8.66 -13.17
C PHE A 92 -5.95 -7.29 -13.57
N ASP A 93 -6.06 -7.08 -14.87
CA ASP A 93 -6.80 -5.98 -15.48
C ASP A 93 -8.27 -6.38 -15.68
N LEU A 94 -9.17 -5.57 -15.11
CA LEU A 94 -10.62 -5.75 -15.09
C LEU A 94 -11.35 -4.83 -16.10
N SER A 95 -10.64 -4.08 -16.95
CA SER A 95 -11.25 -3.17 -17.93
C SER A 95 -12.01 -3.88 -19.05
N GLY A 96 -11.74 -5.17 -19.26
CA GLY A 96 -12.39 -6.00 -20.27
C GLY A 96 -13.63 -6.75 -19.75
N LYS A 97 -14.20 -7.58 -20.63
CA LYS A 97 -15.33 -8.47 -20.28
C LYS A 97 -14.96 -9.56 -19.27
N SER A 98 -13.67 -9.87 -19.15
CA SER A 98 -13.12 -10.88 -18.25
C SER A 98 -11.80 -10.38 -17.68
N PRO A 99 -11.47 -10.67 -16.41
CA PRO A 99 -10.16 -10.37 -15.84
C PRO A 99 -9.04 -10.96 -16.71
N LYS A 100 -8.00 -10.17 -16.99
CA LYS A 100 -6.82 -10.62 -17.73
C LYS A 100 -5.58 -10.54 -16.84
N LEU A 101 -4.86 -11.65 -16.69
CA LEU A 101 -3.56 -11.63 -16.02
C LEU A 101 -2.60 -10.75 -16.82
N LYS A 102 -1.96 -9.81 -16.12
CA LYS A 102 -1.01 -8.86 -16.68
C LYS A 102 0.41 -9.27 -16.38
N ASP A 103 0.70 -9.57 -15.11
CA ASP A 103 1.98 -10.12 -14.67
C ASP A 103 1.84 -10.71 -13.25
N VAL A 104 2.92 -11.33 -12.76
CA VAL A 104 3.03 -11.87 -11.39
C VAL A 104 4.29 -11.32 -10.73
N TRP A 105 4.14 -10.72 -9.55
CA TRP A 105 5.27 -10.41 -8.68
C TRP A 105 5.49 -11.55 -7.69
N GLY A 106 6.71 -12.09 -7.62
CA GLY A 106 7.06 -13.18 -6.70
C GLY A 106 7.59 -12.66 -5.36
N GLY A 107 7.10 -13.24 -4.26
CA GLY A 107 7.64 -13.00 -2.92
C GLY A 107 7.37 -11.62 -2.33
N MET A 108 8.10 -11.34 -1.24
CA MET A 108 8.11 -10.08 -0.51
C MET A 108 9.39 -9.31 -0.83
N ALA A 109 9.40 -8.01 -0.55
CA ALA A 109 10.52 -7.11 -0.79
C ALA A 109 10.85 -6.31 0.48
N GLU A 110 12.01 -5.67 0.51
CA GLU A 110 12.44 -4.84 1.63
C GLU A 110 11.72 -3.49 1.63
N ARG A 111 11.60 -2.85 2.80
CA ARG A 111 10.82 -1.62 2.95
C ARG A 111 11.33 -0.45 2.11
N ASP A 112 12.64 -0.38 1.89
CA ASP A 112 13.29 0.62 1.03
C ASP A 112 13.06 0.38 -0.47
N GLU A 113 12.64 -0.82 -0.88
CA GLU A 113 12.27 -1.16 -2.26
C GLU A 113 10.84 -0.74 -2.61
N MET A 114 10.02 -0.28 -1.65
CA MET A 114 8.63 0.13 -1.90
C MET A 114 8.49 1.09 -3.10
N PRO A 115 9.32 2.14 -3.28
CA PRO A 115 9.21 3.02 -4.44
C PRO A 115 9.39 2.32 -5.78
N ASP A 116 10.19 1.25 -5.84
CA ASP A 116 10.45 0.50 -7.06
C ASP A 116 9.32 -0.50 -7.35
N LEU A 117 8.71 -1.09 -6.33
CA LEU A 117 7.50 -1.88 -6.47
C LEU A 117 6.32 -1.05 -6.99
N VAL A 118 6.16 0.19 -6.49
CA VAL A 118 5.15 1.13 -7.01
C VAL A 118 5.40 1.40 -8.49
N LYS A 119 6.64 1.79 -8.88
CA LYS A 119 6.99 2.05 -10.28
C LYS A 119 6.77 0.83 -11.17
N TRP A 120 7.09 -0.37 -10.68
CA TRP A 120 6.89 -1.61 -11.41
C TRP A 120 5.40 -1.84 -11.70
N ALA A 121 4.54 -1.72 -10.67
CA ALA A 121 3.10 -1.90 -10.82
C ALA A 121 2.47 -0.82 -11.72
N GLU A 122 2.89 0.43 -11.60
CA GLU A 122 2.43 1.51 -12.48
C GLU A 122 2.87 1.29 -13.94
N LYS A 123 4.10 0.80 -14.17
CA LYS A 123 4.58 0.45 -15.52
C LYS A 123 3.78 -0.69 -16.14
N LEU A 124 3.23 -1.59 -15.32
CA LEU A 124 2.28 -2.63 -15.77
C LEU A 124 0.91 -2.04 -16.18
N GLY A 125 0.63 -0.81 -15.74
CA GLY A 125 -0.62 -0.07 -16.00
C GLY A 125 -1.56 0.00 -14.79
N ALA A 126 -1.14 -0.48 -13.61
CA ALA A 126 -1.94 -0.39 -12.40
C ALA A 126 -2.20 1.07 -12.00
N ASN A 127 -3.37 1.33 -11.40
CA ASN A 127 -3.63 2.64 -10.81
C ASN A 127 -2.79 2.84 -9.54
N LYS A 128 -2.67 4.11 -9.12
CA LYS A 128 -1.82 4.52 -8.00
C LYS A 128 -2.23 3.87 -6.69
N GLU A 129 -3.53 3.67 -6.48
CA GLU A 129 -4.08 3.07 -5.28
C GLU A 129 -3.69 1.59 -5.16
N ILE A 130 -3.80 0.82 -6.25
CA ILE A 130 -3.33 -0.56 -6.29
C ILE A 130 -1.81 -0.63 -6.15
N ALA A 131 -1.07 0.20 -6.89
CA ALA A 131 0.40 0.17 -6.86
C ALA A 131 0.93 0.47 -5.45
N ALA A 132 0.39 1.47 -4.77
CA ALA A 132 0.77 1.83 -3.40
C ALA A 132 0.38 0.73 -2.40
N CYS A 133 -0.86 0.22 -2.44
CA CYS A 133 -1.32 -0.80 -1.52
C CYS A 133 -0.55 -2.13 -1.67
N PHE A 134 -0.28 -2.54 -2.91
CA PHE A 134 0.57 -3.68 -3.20
C PHE A 134 1.97 -3.50 -2.62
N ALA A 135 2.64 -2.39 -2.93
CA ALA A 135 4.01 -2.17 -2.52
C ALA A 135 4.13 -2.08 -0.99
N ASP A 136 3.16 -1.46 -0.33
CA ASP A 136 3.09 -1.42 1.13
C ASP A 136 2.91 -2.81 1.74
N THR A 137 2.00 -3.61 1.20
CA THR A 137 1.75 -4.98 1.68
C THR A 137 2.95 -5.90 1.42
N ALA A 138 3.53 -5.85 0.22
CA ALA A 138 4.65 -6.69 -0.18
C ALA A 138 5.96 -6.32 0.53
N THR A 139 6.01 -5.19 1.24
CA THR A 139 7.17 -4.73 2.01
C THR A 139 6.86 -4.55 3.51
N ALA A 140 5.73 -5.09 3.96
CA ALA A 140 5.38 -5.08 5.36
C ALA A 140 6.32 -6.01 6.16
N PRO A 141 6.78 -5.61 7.35
CA PRO A 141 7.71 -6.37 8.19
C PRO A 141 7.08 -7.62 8.83
#